data_AF-A0A9E3FLK9-F1
#
_entry.id   AF-A0A9E3FLK9-F1
#
_cell.length_a   1.000
_cell.length_b   1.000
_cell.length_c   1.000
_cell.angle_alpha   90.00
_cell.angle_beta   90.00
_cell.angle_gamma   90.00
#
_symmetry.space_group_name_H-M   'P 1'
#
loop_
_entity.id
_entity.type
_entity.pdbx_description
1 polymer ?
#
loop_
_entity_poly.entity_id
_entity_poly.type
_entity_poly.pdbx_seq_one_letter_code
_entity_poly.pdbx_strand_id
1 'polypeptide(L)'
;MKHADFSTLPRSHAEARKHGIDRFFTGQPCDYGHLAPRYVSTRNCSQCQLEHARKHGGWKARPSKEDFLQRVKEAIEKRGGTLLSEYVSARAKLKVHCERGHKFEVTPDNLNRGRWCRTCKYLAHSARQAANYRSVEWLREFARREHSGDCLATEPAAMHSKVPWKCSNAALFPGRIVNVVHQGNWCSGCDAERRRLHPPKPQIAREVVERIVAERGGQIVDVAEDGAWQGSKTYLTIRCADGHQWRASASNLVYAGSWCPECRNKGERIVRAIFEATFGAKFPKSRPTWLRSPKARNLELDGYSEHLQLAFEYQGPHHDQDANVKFYDQLKRDACSLRGIRLVEVLAVKRPFPTENVLEAVRRAFLQYGVNDAPIIPTVELFARELQALQRLARERGGRLLSTKYAGSEPHIWSCGKPHHDPWPAEAWRIRNGDWCSACAGNRPLGTEKLRAWGRQHGLELLDTDYCGTAGPYRWRCLAAGHDICRTKGNIEQSLRKQLPACTECAVHDLRSDIVRRDKADEFARNLMPVVNDIRAAGTTSLTGIADELNRRAIPTWQGRTWYVSTVKNLLARHC
;
A
#
# COMPACT_ATOMS: atom_id res chain seq x y z
N MET A 1 44.66 40.71 29.18
CA MET A 1 44.44 40.76 27.72
C MET A 1 44.32 42.23 27.32
N LYS A 2 45.15 42.73 26.39
CA LYS A 2 45.05 44.12 25.91
C LYS A 2 43.68 44.28 25.23
N HIS A 3 42.77 45.07 25.79
CA HIS A 3 41.54 45.45 25.07
C HIS A 3 41.98 46.26 23.85
N ALA A 4 41.78 45.70 22.66
CA ALA A 4 42.03 46.44 21.43
C ALA A 4 41.09 47.65 21.40
N ASP A 5 41.66 48.84 21.31
CA ASP A 5 40.89 50.07 21.23
C ASP A 5 40.27 50.19 19.84
N PHE A 6 38.94 50.10 19.77
CA PHE A 6 38.16 50.22 18.54
C PHE A 6 37.43 51.57 18.46
N SER A 7 37.82 52.55 19.29
CA SER A 7 37.23 53.89 19.35
C SER A 7 37.31 54.67 18.03
N THR A 8 38.24 54.30 17.15
CA THR A 8 38.48 54.93 15.84
C THR A 8 37.60 54.38 14.71
N LEU A 9 36.81 53.32 14.96
CA LEU A 9 35.91 52.75 13.95
C LEU A 9 34.52 53.41 13.97
N PRO A 10 33.87 53.57 12.80
CA PRO A 10 32.50 54.05 12.72
C PRO A 10 31.54 53.26 13.60
N ARG A 11 30.55 53.93 14.21
CA ARG A 11 29.62 53.30 15.16
C ARG A 11 28.48 52.56 14.48
N SER A 12 28.26 52.79 13.19
CA SER A 12 27.20 52.14 12.41
C SER A 12 27.66 51.64 11.04
N HIS A 13 26.93 50.65 10.51
CA HIS A 13 27.12 50.13 9.15
C HIS A 13 26.96 51.22 8.07
N ALA A 14 25.98 52.11 8.26
CA ALA A 14 25.69 53.19 7.33
C ALA A 14 26.84 54.21 7.28
N GLU A 15 27.41 54.56 8.43
CA GLU A 15 28.55 55.47 8.56
C GLU A 15 29.81 54.87 7.92
N ALA A 16 30.15 53.62 8.22
CA ALA A 16 31.29 52.95 7.58
C ALA A 16 31.15 52.87 6.06
N ARG A 17 29.94 52.59 5.55
CA ARG A 17 29.67 52.55 4.11
C ARG A 17 29.82 53.92 3.44
N LYS A 18 29.39 54.99 4.12
CA LYS A 18 29.53 56.37 3.63
C LYS A 18 30.99 56.81 3.51
N HIS A 19 31.82 56.37 4.45
CA HIS A 19 33.24 56.72 4.51
C HIS A 19 34.17 55.70 3.82
N GLY A 20 33.63 54.66 3.17
CA GLY A 20 34.41 53.64 2.47
C GLY A 20 35.25 52.74 3.40
N ILE A 21 34.92 52.70 4.68
CA ILE A 21 35.63 51.89 5.69
C ILE A 21 35.04 50.48 5.68
N ASP A 22 35.88 49.45 5.72
CA ASP A 22 35.47 48.05 5.56
C ASP A 22 34.87 47.43 6.83
N ARG A 23 34.95 48.15 7.98
CA ARG A 23 34.52 47.70 9.30
C ARG A 23 33.83 48.81 10.11
N PHE A 24 32.96 48.39 11.02
CA PHE A 24 32.28 49.26 11.99
C PHE A 24 32.20 48.57 13.36
N PHE A 25 32.11 49.34 14.45
CA PHE A 25 32.04 48.81 15.80
C PHE A 25 30.88 49.42 16.60
N THR A 26 29.85 48.62 16.85
CA THR A 26 28.61 49.08 17.51
C THR A 26 28.74 49.24 19.02
N GLY A 27 29.86 48.82 19.63
CA GLY A 27 30.02 48.77 21.09
C GLY A 27 29.18 47.68 21.79
N GLN A 28 28.38 46.93 21.03
CA GLN A 28 27.52 45.86 21.52
C GLN A 28 28.07 44.49 21.08
N PRO A 29 27.99 43.45 21.94
CA PRO A 29 28.37 42.10 21.56
C PRO A 29 27.50 41.57 20.41
N CYS A 30 28.02 40.61 19.65
CA CYS A 30 27.22 39.88 18.67
C CYS A 30 26.36 38.79 19.30
N ASP A 31 25.52 38.14 18.48
CA ASP A 31 24.62 37.06 18.90
C ASP A 31 25.37 35.85 19.50
N TYR A 32 26.68 35.75 19.26
CA TYR A 32 27.58 34.73 19.81
C TYR A 32 28.45 35.26 20.98
N GLY A 33 28.16 36.45 21.50
CA GLY A 33 28.82 37.04 22.67
C GLY A 33 30.13 37.79 22.41
N HIS A 34 30.60 37.88 21.15
CA HIS A 34 31.86 38.53 20.82
C HIS A 34 31.76 40.06 20.83
N LEU A 35 32.64 40.74 21.58
CA LEU A 35 32.81 42.19 21.53
C LEU A 35 33.90 42.57 20.51
N ALA A 36 33.54 42.60 19.24
CA ALA A 36 34.48 42.81 18.14
C ALA A 36 33.88 43.64 16.98
N PRO A 37 34.70 44.33 16.16
CA PRO A 37 34.26 45.00 14.95
C PRO A 37 33.57 44.06 13.95
N ARG A 38 32.64 44.59 13.16
CA ARG A 38 31.87 43.87 12.15
C ARG A 38 32.27 44.32 10.74
N TYR A 39 32.25 43.39 9.79
CA TYR A 39 32.52 43.70 8.39
C TYR A 39 31.35 44.41 7.71
N VAL A 40 31.60 45.42 6.89
CA VAL A 40 30.56 46.10 6.11
C VAL A 40 29.94 45.19 5.04
N SER A 41 30.73 44.31 4.43
CA SER A 41 30.29 43.42 3.34
C SER A 41 29.33 42.32 3.79
N THR A 42 29.54 41.77 4.99
CA THR A 42 28.79 40.60 5.49
C THR A 42 28.01 40.87 6.77
N ARG A 43 28.26 42.01 7.45
CA ARG A 43 27.74 42.36 8.78
C ARG A 43 28.15 41.41 9.92
N ASN A 44 28.95 40.40 9.62
CA ASN A 44 29.47 39.43 10.59
C ASN A 44 30.55 40.06 11.46
N CYS A 45 30.57 39.68 12.74
CA CYS A 45 31.63 40.05 13.66
C CYS A 45 32.95 39.40 13.26
N SER A 46 34.07 40.10 13.42
CA SER A 46 35.38 39.64 12.96
C SER A 46 35.83 38.35 13.66
N GLN A 47 35.51 38.18 14.95
CA GLN A 47 35.74 36.94 15.69
C GLN A 47 34.88 35.77 15.18
N CYS A 48 33.58 35.99 14.94
CA CYS A 48 32.67 35.00 14.36
C CYS A 48 33.20 34.49 13.01
N GLN A 49 33.76 35.39 12.21
CA GLN A 49 34.38 35.08 10.92
C GLN A 49 35.66 34.24 11.09
N LEU A 50 36.50 34.58 12.07
CA LEU A 50 37.70 33.80 12.43
C LEU A 50 37.34 32.41 12.96
N GLU A 51 36.31 32.29 13.79
CA GLU A 51 35.83 31.01 14.31
C GLU A 51 35.21 30.15 13.22
N HIS A 52 34.39 30.74 12.36
CA HIS A 52 33.86 30.06 11.18
C HIS A 52 35.00 29.57 10.27
N ALA A 53 36.04 30.39 10.07
CA ALA A 53 37.24 29.98 9.33
C ALA A 53 37.96 28.82 10.04
N ARG A 54 38.15 28.85 11.36
CA ARG A 54 38.77 27.73 12.10
C ARG A 54 37.96 26.44 12.01
N LYS A 55 36.63 26.53 12.13
CA LYS A 55 35.71 25.38 12.17
C LYS A 55 35.49 24.72 10.80
N HIS A 56 35.57 25.50 9.71
CA HIS A 56 35.32 25.02 8.34
C HIS A 56 36.58 24.93 7.47
N GLY A 57 37.78 24.97 8.07
CA GLY A 57 39.06 24.79 7.36
C GLY A 57 39.50 26.00 6.52
N GLY A 58 39.04 27.19 6.88
CA GLY A 58 39.30 28.46 6.23
C GLY A 58 38.65 28.57 4.86
N TRP A 59 38.73 29.74 4.24
CA TRP A 59 38.79 29.77 2.78
C TRP A 59 40.02 28.95 2.42
N LYS A 60 39.86 27.68 2.02
CA LYS A 60 40.95 26.94 1.40
C LYS A 60 41.52 27.86 0.33
N ALA A 61 42.81 28.18 0.43
CA ALA A 61 43.50 28.89 -0.64
C ALA A 61 43.08 28.21 -1.94
N ARG A 62 42.63 29.00 -2.93
CA ARG A 62 42.36 28.43 -4.26
C ARG A 62 43.60 27.61 -4.61
N PRO A 63 43.45 26.31 -4.96
CA PRO A 63 44.58 25.50 -5.35
C PRO A 63 45.39 26.29 -6.37
N SER A 64 46.72 26.25 -6.24
CA SER A 64 47.56 26.89 -7.23
C SER A 64 47.19 26.39 -8.63
N LYS A 65 47.49 27.17 -9.67
CA LYS A 65 47.24 26.75 -11.06
C LYS A 65 47.88 25.37 -11.31
N GLU A 66 49.02 25.10 -10.68
CA GLU A 66 49.78 23.85 -10.73
C GLU A 66 49.09 22.69 -9.99
N ASP A 67 48.63 22.89 -8.76
CA ASP A 67 47.89 21.87 -8.00
C ASP A 67 46.58 21.47 -8.70
N PHE A 68 45.89 22.46 -9.26
CA PHE A 68 44.66 22.22 -10.01
C PHE A 68 44.93 21.41 -11.28
N LEU A 69 46.01 21.75 -11.98
CA LEU A 69 46.48 21.03 -13.15
C LEU A 69 46.83 19.59 -12.84
N GLN A 70 47.54 19.37 -11.74
CA GLN A 70 47.93 18.05 -11.29
C GLN A 70 46.71 17.17 -11.00
N ARG A 71 45.70 17.70 -10.29
CA ARG A 71 44.44 16.98 -10.03
C ARG A 71 43.66 16.64 -11.30
N VAL A 72 43.67 17.53 -12.28
CA VAL A 72 43.02 17.29 -13.57
C VAL A 72 43.74 16.19 -14.34
N LYS A 73 45.09 16.20 -14.35
CA LYS A 73 45.89 15.13 -14.95
C LYS A 73 45.63 13.79 -14.27
N GLU A 74 45.70 13.74 -12.94
CA GLU A 74 45.39 12.54 -12.16
C GLU A 74 43.97 12.01 -12.42
N ALA A 75 42.97 12.90 -12.52
CA ALA A 75 41.59 12.50 -12.80
C ALA A 75 41.41 11.94 -14.23
N ILE A 76 42.22 12.41 -15.18
CA ILE A 76 42.26 11.91 -16.56
C ILE A 76 42.97 10.55 -16.59
N GLU A 77 44.15 10.44 -15.97
CA GLU A 77 44.97 9.21 -15.89
C GLU A 77 44.24 8.09 -15.16
N LYS A 78 43.58 8.38 -14.04
CA LYS A 78 42.77 7.41 -13.28
C LYS A 78 41.65 6.78 -14.11
N ARG A 79 41.21 7.45 -15.18
CA ARG A 79 40.20 6.95 -16.13
C ARG A 79 40.82 6.46 -17.44
N GLY A 80 42.12 6.18 -17.43
CA GLY A 80 42.90 5.68 -18.57
C GLY A 80 43.06 6.70 -19.70
N GLY A 81 42.89 8.00 -19.43
CA GLY A 81 42.98 9.05 -20.44
C GLY A 81 44.34 9.75 -20.47
N THR A 82 44.58 10.50 -21.54
CA THR A 82 45.75 11.35 -21.75
C THR A 82 45.29 12.77 -22.09
N LEU A 83 45.83 13.78 -21.41
CA LEU A 83 45.54 15.18 -21.69
C LEU A 83 46.32 15.63 -22.94
N LEU A 84 45.64 16.22 -23.93
CA LEU A 84 46.22 16.63 -25.21
C LEU A 84 46.37 18.15 -25.38
N SER A 85 45.68 18.95 -24.56
CA SER A 85 45.75 20.41 -24.62
C SER A 85 46.33 21.00 -23.35
N GLU A 86 46.95 22.16 -23.47
CA GLU A 86 47.31 22.98 -22.33
C GLU A 86 46.08 23.51 -21.59
N TYR A 87 46.25 23.74 -20.29
CA TYR A 87 45.19 24.28 -19.45
C TYR A 87 45.22 25.80 -19.43
N VAL A 88 44.11 26.40 -19.85
CA VAL A 88 43.94 27.85 -19.86
C VAL A 88 43.14 28.32 -18.64
N SER A 89 41.97 27.74 -18.36
CA SER A 89 41.13 28.09 -17.21
C SER A 89 40.13 26.99 -16.84
N ALA A 90 39.48 27.10 -15.67
CA ALA A 90 38.50 26.13 -15.17
C ALA A 90 37.24 26.00 -16.04
N ARG A 91 36.97 27.00 -16.90
CA ARG A 91 35.85 27.00 -17.86
C ARG A 91 36.28 26.73 -19.29
N ALA A 92 37.59 26.80 -19.57
CA ALA A 92 38.13 26.39 -20.85
C ALA A 92 38.01 24.87 -21.01
N LYS A 93 37.70 24.43 -22.23
CA LYS A 93 37.62 23.01 -22.54
C LYS A 93 39.02 22.44 -22.71
N LEU A 94 39.26 21.30 -22.09
CA LEU A 94 40.46 20.49 -22.27
C LEU A 94 40.20 19.45 -23.35
N LYS A 95 41.18 19.24 -24.24
CA LYS A 95 41.20 18.14 -25.19
C LYS A 95 41.81 16.93 -24.50
N VAL A 96 41.07 15.84 -24.45
CA VAL A 96 41.44 14.60 -23.76
C VAL A 96 41.29 13.44 -24.72
N HIS A 97 42.22 12.50 -24.65
CA HIS A 97 42.18 11.21 -25.31
C HIS A 97 41.82 10.14 -24.28
N CYS A 98 40.80 9.31 -24.49
CA CYS A 98 40.54 8.19 -23.58
C CYS A 98 41.37 6.94 -23.94
N GLU A 99 41.43 5.97 -23.04
CA GLU A 99 42.08 4.66 -23.23
C GLU A 99 41.68 3.95 -24.53
N ARG A 100 40.42 4.12 -24.96
CA ARG A 100 39.89 3.52 -26.20
C ARG A 100 40.15 4.35 -27.46
N GLY A 101 41.08 5.29 -27.45
CA GLY A 101 41.46 6.04 -28.66
C GLY A 101 40.64 7.31 -28.96
N HIS A 102 39.55 7.57 -28.23
CA HIS A 102 38.64 8.68 -28.57
C HIS A 102 39.17 10.03 -28.08
N LYS A 103 39.24 11.01 -28.99
CA LYS A 103 39.52 12.41 -28.68
C LYS A 103 38.22 13.15 -28.39
N PHE A 104 38.13 13.84 -27.25
CA PHE A 104 36.95 14.61 -26.86
C PHE A 104 37.32 15.83 -26.02
N GLU A 105 36.40 16.79 -25.95
CA GLU A 105 36.54 17.99 -25.15
C GLU A 105 35.75 17.91 -23.84
N VAL A 106 36.35 18.31 -22.72
CA VAL A 106 35.69 18.33 -21.41
C VAL A 106 36.18 19.51 -20.57
N THR A 107 35.30 20.15 -19.81
CA THR A 107 35.74 21.16 -18.84
C THR A 107 36.17 20.48 -17.53
N PRO A 108 37.13 21.06 -16.79
CA PRO A 108 37.54 20.55 -15.48
C PRO A 108 36.38 20.33 -14.48
N ASP A 109 35.39 21.24 -14.44
CA ASP A 109 34.20 21.09 -13.59
C ASP A 109 33.35 19.88 -14.01
N ASN A 110 33.17 19.64 -15.31
CA ASN A 110 32.45 18.47 -15.80
C ASN A 110 33.20 17.17 -15.51
N LEU A 111 34.53 17.19 -15.58
CA LEU A 111 35.38 16.04 -15.23
C LEU A 111 35.21 15.66 -13.75
N ASN A 112 35.23 16.66 -12.86
CA ASN A 112 34.99 16.51 -11.41
C ASN A 112 33.58 16.00 -11.11
N ARG A 113 32.57 16.42 -11.88
CA ARG A 113 31.19 15.90 -11.79
C ARG A 113 30.99 14.51 -12.42
N GLY A 114 32.07 13.85 -12.84
CA GLY A 114 32.00 12.49 -13.36
C GLY A 114 31.70 12.38 -14.86
N ARG A 115 31.63 13.48 -15.61
CA ARG A 115 31.47 13.40 -17.07
C ARG A 115 32.79 12.96 -17.70
N TRP A 116 32.68 12.12 -18.73
CA TRP A 116 33.79 11.50 -19.43
C TRP A 116 33.47 11.32 -20.92
N CYS A 117 34.30 10.55 -21.64
CA CYS A 117 34.17 10.25 -23.06
C CYS A 117 32.75 9.81 -23.44
N ARG A 118 32.09 10.63 -24.27
CA ARG A 118 30.73 10.35 -24.77
C ARG A 118 30.68 9.10 -25.63
N THR A 119 31.72 8.84 -26.43
CA THR A 119 31.79 7.67 -27.29
C THR A 119 31.92 6.39 -26.47
N CYS A 120 32.81 6.35 -25.46
CA CYS A 120 32.87 5.21 -24.54
C CYS A 120 31.56 5.01 -23.77
N LYS A 121 30.93 6.10 -23.31
CA LYS A 121 29.61 6.03 -22.67
C LYS A 121 28.54 5.46 -23.61
N TYR A 122 28.55 5.87 -24.88
CA TYR A 122 27.65 5.36 -25.90
C TYR A 122 27.92 3.88 -26.20
N LEU A 123 29.18 3.48 -26.37
CA LEU A 123 29.57 2.08 -26.58
C LEU A 123 29.19 1.19 -25.40
N ALA A 124 29.41 1.65 -24.16
CA ALA A 124 29.00 0.91 -22.96
C ALA A 124 27.46 0.82 -22.83
N HIS A 125 26.76 1.91 -23.16
CA HIS A 125 25.30 1.89 -23.22
C HIS A 125 24.81 0.91 -24.29
N SER A 126 25.42 0.94 -25.48
CA SER A 126 25.12 0.03 -26.60
C SER A 126 25.39 -1.42 -26.21
N ALA A 127 26.52 -1.72 -25.57
CA ALA A 127 26.85 -3.07 -25.08
C ALA A 127 25.86 -3.57 -24.01
N ARG A 128 25.42 -2.70 -23.10
CA ARG A 128 24.38 -3.04 -22.10
C ARG A 128 23.01 -3.23 -22.74
N GLN A 129 22.68 -2.45 -23.79
CA GLN A 129 21.49 -2.68 -24.60
C GLN A 129 21.60 -3.99 -25.38
N ALA A 130 22.82 -4.35 -25.80
CA ALA A 130 23.09 -5.60 -26.48
C ALA A 130 22.95 -6.83 -25.56
N ALA A 131 23.42 -6.74 -24.32
CA ALA A 131 23.17 -7.78 -23.32
C ALA A 131 21.66 -8.02 -23.03
N ASN A 132 20.81 -7.04 -23.37
CA ASN A 132 19.35 -7.14 -23.27
C ASN A 132 18.67 -7.47 -24.61
N TYR A 133 19.39 -7.90 -25.65
CA TYR A 133 18.79 -8.41 -26.88
C TYR A 133 17.80 -9.54 -26.54
N ARG A 134 16.62 -9.49 -27.15
CA ARG A 134 15.71 -10.65 -27.21
C ARG A 134 15.89 -11.29 -28.57
N SER A 135 15.94 -12.62 -28.62
CA SER A 135 15.90 -13.33 -29.91
C SER A 135 14.60 -13.01 -30.63
N VAL A 136 14.63 -13.11 -31.95
CA VAL A 136 13.42 -12.97 -32.78
C VAL A 136 12.37 -13.97 -32.32
N GLU A 137 12.77 -15.20 -32.04
CA GLU A 137 11.91 -16.29 -31.54
C GLU A 137 11.22 -15.90 -30.24
N TRP A 138 11.95 -15.29 -29.29
CA TRP A 138 11.35 -14.83 -28.04
C TRP A 138 10.32 -13.73 -28.29
N LEU A 139 10.60 -12.77 -29.17
CA LEU A 139 9.67 -11.70 -29.51
C LEU A 139 8.40 -12.22 -30.20
N ARG A 140 8.53 -13.25 -31.03
CA ARG A 140 7.41 -13.95 -31.68
C ARG A 140 6.54 -14.68 -30.66
N GLU A 141 7.16 -15.46 -29.77
CA GLU A 141 6.45 -16.17 -28.71
C GLU A 141 5.72 -15.19 -27.77
N PHE A 142 6.39 -14.12 -27.35
CA PHE A 142 5.79 -13.05 -26.55
C PHE A 142 4.57 -12.44 -27.24
N ALA A 143 4.70 -12.06 -28.52
CA ALA A 143 3.60 -11.47 -29.29
C ALA A 143 2.38 -12.40 -29.39
N ARG A 144 2.61 -13.70 -29.59
CA ARG A 144 1.53 -14.69 -29.67
C ARG A 144 0.84 -14.87 -28.33
N ARG A 145 1.62 -15.02 -27.27
CA ARG A 145 1.11 -15.31 -25.92
C ARG A 145 0.36 -14.12 -25.32
N GLU A 146 0.92 -12.93 -25.39
CA GLU A 146 0.40 -11.76 -24.67
C GLU A 146 -0.58 -10.91 -25.50
N HIS A 147 -0.49 -10.97 -26.83
CA HIS A 147 -1.19 -10.03 -27.70
C HIS A 147 -1.89 -10.67 -28.90
N SER A 148 -1.93 -12.00 -28.97
CA SER A 148 -2.49 -12.75 -30.09
C SER A 148 -2.00 -12.17 -31.43
N GLY A 149 -0.67 -12.08 -31.58
CA GLY A 149 -0.02 -11.48 -32.74
C GLY A 149 1.35 -12.11 -33.02
N ASP A 150 2.16 -11.46 -33.83
CA ASP A 150 3.51 -11.94 -34.17
C ASP A 150 4.54 -10.82 -34.29
N CYS A 151 5.81 -11.17 -34.16
CA CYS A 151 6.95 -10.29 -34.42
C CYS A 151 7.59 -10.68 -35.76
N LEU A 152 7.60 -9.75 -36.71
CA LEU A 152 8.12 -9.97 -38.06
C LEU A 152 9.56 -9.49 -38.22
N ALA A 153 10.27 -9.28 -37.12
CA ALA A 153 11.71 -9.03 -37.17
C ALA A 153 12.41 -10.21 -37.86
N THR A 154 13.36 -9.90 -38.74
CA THR A 154 14.20 -10.89 -39.42
C THR A 154 15.50 -11.16 -38.66
N GLU A 155 15.88 -10.26 -37.75
CA GLU A 155 17.13 -10.30 -37.01
C GLU A 155 16.93 -9.76 -35.58
N PRO A 156 17.77 -10.15 -34.60
CA PRO A 156 17.71 -9.62 -33.25
C PRO A 156 17.86 -8.10 -33.21
N ALA A 157 16.99 -7.42 -32.46
CA ALA A 157 16.96 -5.96 -32.35
C ALA A 157 17.00 -5.49 -30.88
N ALA A 158 17.67 -4.37 -30.64
CA ALA A 158 17.83 -3.81 -29.28
C ALA A 158 16.48 -3.31 -28.74
N MET A 159 16.32 -3.22 -27.42
CA MET A 159 15.04 -2.85 -26.79
C MET A 159 14.43 -1.52 -27.29
N HIS A 160 15.25 -0.54 -27.67
CA HIS A 160 14.75 0.74 -28.20
C HIS A 160 14.54 0.76 -29.72
N SER A 161 14.94 -0.30 -30.43
CA SER A 161 14.73 -0.45 -31.87
C SER A 161 13.24 -0.65 -32.17
N LYS A 162 12.81 -0.12 -33.31
CA LYS A 162 11.48 -0.41 -33.88
C LYS A 162 11.60 -1.68 -34.71
N VAL A 163 10.68 -2.62 -34.50
CA VAL A 163 10.52 -3.83 -35.32
C VAL A 163 9.09 -3.90 -35.86
N PRO A 164 8.85 -4.60 -36.98
CA PRO A 164 7.50 -4.82 -37.48
C PRO A 164 6.77 -5.86 -36.62
N TRP A 165 5.55 -5.52 -36.20
CA TRP A 165 4.64 -6.40 -35.45
C TRP A 165 3.37 -6.62 -36.25
N LYS A 166 2.74 -7.78 -36.06
CA LYS A 166 1.45 -8.13 -36.66
C LYS A 166 0.45 -8.43 -35.56
N CYS A 167 -0.67 -7.72 -35.51
CA CYS A 167 -1.77 -8.05 -34.60
C CYS A 167 -2.79 -8.93 -35.33
N SER A 168 -3.48 -9.83 -34.65
CA SER A 168 -4.62 -10.54 -35.26
C SER A 168 -5.83 -9.64 -35.53
N ASN A 169 -5.97 -8.53 -34.77
CA ASN A 169 -7.09 -7.59 -34.87
C ASN A 169 -6.72 -6.29 -35.64
N ALA A 170 -5.50 -6.15 -36.14
CA ALA A 170 -5.04 -4.96 -36.86
C ALA A 170 -3.89 -5.27 -37.84
N ALA A 171 -3.71 -4.43 -38.85
CA ALA A 171 -2.63 -4.58 -39.83
C ALA A 171 -1.22 -4.44 -39.21
N LEU A 172 -0.20 -4.73 -40.02
CA LEU A 172 1.22 -4.63 -39.66
C LEU A 172 1.58 -3.22 -39.17
N PHE A 173 2.30 -3.11 -38.05
CA PHE A 173 2.70 -1.81 -37.48
C PHE A 173 4.14 -1.82 -36.95
N PRO A 174 4.87 -0.70 -37.04
CA PRO A 174 6.20 -0.57 -36.45
C PRO A 174 6.11 -0.18 -34.96
N GLY A 175 6.68 -1.00 -34.07
CA GLY A 175 6.64 -0.80 -32.62
C GLY A 175 8.01 -0.94 -31.97
N ARG A 176 8.33 -0.07 -31.00
CA ARG A 176 9.55 -0.24 -30.20
C ARG A 176 9.40 -1.44 -29.27
N ILE A 177 10.41 -2.30 -29.21
CA ILE A 177 10.36 -3.51 -28.39
C ILE A 177 10.07 -3.19 -26.92
N VAL A 178 10.71 -2.17 -26.33
CA VAL A 178 10.49 -1.74 -24.94
C VAL A 178 9.04 -1.29 -24.68
N ASN A 179 8.39 -0.66 -25.64
CA ASN A 179 7.02 -0.17 -25.47
C ASN A 179 6.02 -1.33 -25.51
N VAL A 180 6.23 -2.28 -26.42
CA VAL A 180 5.41 -3.49 -26.55
C VAL A 180 5.60 -4.40 -25.34
N VAL A 181 6.86 -4.74 -25.03
CA VAL A 181 7.20 -5.76 -24.02
C VAL A 181 7.01 -5.28 -22.59
N HIS A 182 7.38 -4.03 -22.29
CA HIS A 182 7.40 -3.53 -20.91
C HIS A 182 6.28 -2.54 -20.59
N GLN A 183 5.78 -1.81 -21.57
CA GLN A 183 4.70 -0.83 -21.37
C GLN A 183 3.34 -1.36 -21.85
N GLY A 184 3.31 -2.54 -22.48
CA GLY A 184 2.10 -3.17 -23.00
C GLY A 184 1.42 -2.37 -24.11
N ASN A 185 2.16 -1.51 -24.83
CA ASN A 185 1.63 -0.73 -25.94
C ASN A 185 1.73 -1.58 -27.21
N TRP A 186 0.62 -2.17 -27.62
CA TRP A 186 0.57 -3.12 -28.73
C TRP A 186 0.25 -2.39 -30.05
N CYS A 187 -0.97 -2.54 -30.58
CA CYS A 187 -1.44 -1.85 -31.78
C CYS A 187 -2.44 -0.75 -31.39
N SER A 188 -2.61 0.25 -32.27
CA SER A 188 -3.49 1.40 -32.02
C SER A 188 -4.94 1.00 -31.77
N GLY A 189 -5.46 -0.02 -32.46
CA GLY A 189 -6.83 -0.53 -32.28
C GLY A 189 -7.02 -1.18 -30.91
N CYS A 190 -6.16 -2.13 -30.53
CA CYS A 190 -6.22 -2.77 -29.22
C CYS A 190 -5.90 -1.78 -28.08
N ASP A 191 -5.00 -0.82 -28.30
CA ASP A 191 -4.72 0.24 -27.33
C ASP A 191 -5.91 1.19 -27.16
N ALA A 192 -6.63 1.51 -28.24
CA ALA A 192 -7.85 2.31 -28.18
C ALA A 192 -8.95 1.57 -27.42
N GLU A 193 -9.13 0.28 -27.68
CA GLU A 193 -10.11 -0.56 -26.97
C GLU A 193 -9.75 -0.70 -25.49
N ARG A 194 -8.48 -0.94 -25.17
CA ARG A 194 -7.98 -0.91 -23.78
C ARG A 194 -8.25 0.43 -23.11
N ARG A 195 -8.06 1.56 -23.79
CA ARG A 195 -8.38 2.90 -23.25
C ARG A 195 -9.87 3.14 -23.10
N ARG A 196 -10.73 2.49 -23.89
CA ARG A 196 -12.19 2.51 -23.70
C ARG A 196 -12.59 1.71 -22.46
N LEU A 197 -12.05 0.50 -22.30
CA LEU A 197 -12.32 -0.37 -21.14
C LEU A 197 -11.70 0.16 -19.84
N HIS A 198 -10.54 0.82 -19.95
CA HIS A 198 -9.81 1.40 -18.82
C HIS A 198 -9.45 2.86 -19.15
N PRO A 199 -10.41 3.79 -19.06
CA PRO A 199 -10.15 5.19 -19.32
C PRO A 199 -9.10 5.74 -18.34
N PRO A 200 -8.23 6.66 -18.80
CA PRO A 200 -7.31 7.34 -17.91
C PRO A 200 -8.10 8.03 -16.79
N LYS A 201 -7.53 8.05 -15.58
CA LYS A 201 -8.18 8.69 -14.43
C LYS A 201 -8.49 10.16 -14.78
N PRO A 202 -9.66 10.68 -14.41
CA PRO A 202 -10.04 12.04 -14.74
C PRO A 202 -9.06 13.06 -14.15
N GLN A 203 -9.08 14.28 -14.67
CA GLN A 203 -8.35 15.36 -14.00
C GLN A 203 -9.00 15.61 -12.63
N ILE A 204 -8.15 15.81 -11.61
CA ILE A 204 -8.64 16.14 -10.28
C ILE A 204 -8.91 17.64 -10.25
N ALA A 205 -10.17 18.01 -10.05
CA ALA A 205 -10.57 19.39 -9.79
C ALA A 205 -10.23 19.77 -8.34
N ARG A 206 -9.96 21.06 -8.10
CA ARG A 206 -9.54 21.57 -6.78
C ARG A 206 -10.61 21.34 -5.73
N GLU A 207 -11.86 21.54 -6.10
CA GLU A 207 -13.06 21.44 -5.27
C GLU A 207 -13.25 20.01 -4.73
N VAL A 208 -12.86 19.00 -5.50
CA VAL A 208 -12.91 17.59 -5.06
C VAL A 208 -11.95 17.36 -3.90
N VAL A 209 -10.75 17.95 -3.96
CA VAL A 209 -9.77 17.83 -2.87
C VAL A 209 -10.21 18.61 -1.65
N GLU A 210 -10.70 19.84 -1.83
CA GLU A 210 -11.23 20.66 -0.74
C GLU A 210 -12.37 19.95 0.00
N ARG A 211 -13.32 19.35 -0.74
CA ARG A 211 -14.40 18.54 -0.15
C ARG A 211 -13.88 17.35 0.65
N ILE A 212 -12.98 16.54 0.08
CA ILE A 212 -12.42 15.37 0.78
C ILE A 212 -11.66 15.79 2.04
N VAL A 213 -10.91 16.89 1.96
CA VAL A 213 -10.17 17.42 3.11
C VAL A 213 -11.14 17.85 4.21
N ALA A 214 -12.19 18.60 3.86
CA ALA A 214 -13.22 19.06 4.80
C ALA A 214 -14.03 17.91 5.43
N GLU A 215 -14.47 16.93 4.63
CA GLU A 215 -15.23 15.75 5.10
C GLU A 215 -14.42 14.92 6.11
N ARG A 216 -13.10 14.88 5.95
CA ARG A 216 -12.17 14.20 6.87
C ARG A 216 -11.72 15.11 8.03
N GLY A 217 -12.32 16.30 8.16
CA GLY A 217 -12.05 17.29 9.21
C GLY A 217 -10.69 17.99 9.10
N GLY A 218 -10.01 17.89 7.96
CA GLY A 218 -8.75 18.57 7.71
C GLY A 218 -8.94 19.98 7.14
N GLN A 219 -7.82 20.70 7.05
CA GLN A 219 -7.71 22.03 6.47
C GLN A 219 -6.50 22.07 5.52
N ILE A 220 -6.67 22.68 4.35
CA ILE A 220 -5.53 22.96 3.46
C ILE A 220 -4.82 24.21 3.99
N VAL A 221 -3.57 24.04 4.40
CA VAL A 221 -2.71 25.11 4.95
C VAL A 221 -2.00 25.86 3.84
N ASP A 222 -1.55 25.13 2.82
CA ASP A 222 -0.75 25.68 1.74
C ASP A 222 -0.90 24.84 0.46
N VAL A 223 -0.73 25.48 -0.70
CA VAL A 223 -0.71 24.85 -2.02
C VAL A 223 0.65 25.15 -2.64
N ALA A 224 1.49 24.12 -2.77
CA ALA A 224 2.85 24.29 -3.26
C ALA A 224 2.88 24.62 -4.77
N GLU A 225 3.95 25.31 -5.20
CA GLU A 225 4.19 25.85 -6.56
C GLU A 225 3.35 27.09 -6.89
N ASP A 226 3.75 28.23 -6.31
CA ASP A 226 3.24 29.58 -6.59
C ASP A 226 1.71 29.75 -6.49
N GLY A 227 1.02 28.83 -5.80
CA GLY A 227 -0.44 28.81 -5.66
C GLY A 227 -1.20 28.28 -6.89
N ALA A 228 -0.51 27.81 -7.94
CA ALA A 228 -1.14 27.37 -9.18
C ALA A 228 -1.59 25.90 -9.12
N TRP A 229 -2.86 25.65 -9.43
CA TRP A 229 -3.43 24.30 -9.48
C TRP A 229 -2.97 23.54 -10.75
N GLN A 230 -2.34 22.39 -10.58
CA GLN A 230 -1.82 21.54 -11.67
C GLN A 230 -2.50 20.15 -11.71
N GLY A 231 -3.75 20.09 -11.21
CA GLY A 231 -4.50 18.85 -11.15
C GLY A 231 -3.85 17.81 -10.25
N SER A 232 -3.72 16.57 -10.75
CA SER A 232 -3.34 15.40 -9.95
C SER A 232 -1.93 15.45 -9.33
N LYS A 233 -1.04 16.27 -9.87
CA LYS A 233 0.35 16.42 -9.38
C LYS A 233 0.51 17.53 -8.33
N THR A 234 -0.51 18.36 -8.12
CA THR A 234 -0.46 19.47 -7.16
C THR A 234 -0.16 18.94 -5.76
N TYR A 235 0.85 19.49 -5.11
CA TYR A 235 1.17 19.19 -3.72
C TYR A 235 0.54 20.20 -2.78
N LEU A 236 -0.06 19.69 -1.71
CA LEU A 236 -0.81 20.44 -0.72
C LEU A 236 -0.21 20.16 0.66
N THR A 237 -0.10 21.19 1.49
CA THR A 237 0.14 21.04 2.92
C THR A 237 -1.20 21.01 3.62
N ILE A 238 -1.48 19.93 4.35
CA ILE A 238 -2.77 19.67 4.99
C ILE A 238 -2.54 19.58 6.48
N ARG A 239 -3.41 20.23 7.25
CA ARG A 239 -3.53 20.04 8.70
C ARG A 239 -4.72 19.14 8.96
N CYS A 240 -4.52 17.99 9.61
CA CYS A 240 -5.67 17.19 10.03
C CYS A 240 -6.32 17.82 11.25
N ALA A 241 -7.46 17.26 11.57
CA ALA A 241 -8.27 17.68 12.68
C ALA A 241 -7.56 17.51 14.06
N ASP A 242 -6.56 16.62 14.16
CA ASP A 242 -5.70 16.46 15.35
C ASP A 242 -4.51 17.44 15.38
N GLY A 243 -4.43 18.36 14.42
CA GLY A 243 -3.38 19.39 14.35
C GLY A 243 -2.11 18.98 13.59
N HIS A 244 -1.96 17.70 13.25
CA HIS A 244 -0.80 17.21 12.48
C HIS A 244 -0.77 17.81 11.08
N GLN A 245 0.41 18.22 10.62
CA GLN A 245 0.61 18.81 9.29
C GLN A 245 1.49 17.93 8.41
N TRP A 246 1.06 17.66 7.18
CA TRP A 246 1.86 16.90 6.21
C TRP A 246 1.65 17.39 4.78
N ARG A 247 2.60 17.06 3.90
CA ARG A 247 2.53 17.37 2.47
C ARG A 247 2.07 16.14 1.68
N ALA A 248 1.06 16.29 0.81
CA ALA A 248 0.54 15.22 -0.03
C ALA A 248 0.12 15.73 -1.42
N SER A 249 0.17 14.88 -2.45
CA SER A 249 -0.36 15.21 -3.77
C SER A 249 -1.87 15.03 -3.83
N ALA A 250 -2.54 15.81 -4.70
CA ALA A 250 -3.97 15.65 -4.99
C ALA A 250 -4.33 14.21 -5.39
N SER A 251 -3.49 13.56 -6.22
CA SER A 251 -3.67 12.15 -6.60
C SER A 251 -3.64 11.19 -5.41
N ASN A 252 -2.79 11.41 -4.43
CA ASN A 252 -2.69 10.53 -3.26
C ASN A 252 -3.91 10.67 -2.36
N LEU A 253 -4.46 11.87 -2.23
CA LEU A 253 -5.66 12.11 -1.41
C LEU A 253 -6.91 11.50 -2.05
N VAL A 254 -7.09 11.72 -3.35
CA VAL A 254 -8.31 11.34 -4.08
C VAL A 254 -8.26 9.88 -4.51
N TYR A 255 -7.19 9.46 -5.19
CA TYR A 255 -7.14 8.14 -5.82
C TYR A 255 -6.54 7.06 -4.94
N ALA A 256 -5.52 7.37 -4.16
CA ALA A 256 -4.97 6.40 -3.20
C ALA A 256 -5.73 6.43 -1.86
N GLY A 257 -6.58 7.43 -1.63
CA GLY A 257 -7.33 7.59 -0.38
C GLY A 257 -6.45 7.91 0.83
N SER A 258 -5.16 8.21 0.62
CA SER A 258 -4.19 8.47 1.69
C SER A 258 -4.61 9.66 2.54
N TRP A 259 -4.25 9.62 3.82
CA TRP A 259 -4.57 10.67 4.79
C TRP A 259 -3.38 10.93 5.72
N CYS A 260 -3.64 11.56 6.87
CA CYS A 260 -2.64 11.89 7.86
C CYS A 260 -1.82 10.65 8.27
N PRO A 261 -0.50 10.65 8.02
CA PRO A 261 0.37 9.51 8.35
C PRO A 261 0.48 9.30 9.86
N GLU A 262 0.47 10.38 10.64
CA GLU A 262 0.51 10.32 12.10
C GLU A 262 -0.76 9.66 12.65
N CYS A 263 -1.95 10.11 12.22
CA CYS A 263 -3.22 9.49 12.62
C CYS A 263 -3.30 7.99 12.26
N ARG A 264 -2.66 7.58 11.15
CA ARG A 264 -2.61 6.18 10.70
C ARG A 264 -1.73 5.31 11.61
N ASN A 265 -0.58 5.82 12.06
CA ASN A 265 0.39 5.07 12.85
C ASN A 265 0.04 5.10 14.35
N LYS A 266 -0.93 4.29 14.76
CA LYS A 266 -1.41 4.27 16.15
C LYS A 266 -0.33 3.91 17.18
N GLY A 267 0.61 3.01 16.84
CA GLY A 267 1.72 2.66 17.73
C GLY A 267 2.66 3.85 17.99
N GLU A 268 3.07 4.53 16.92
CA GLU A 268 3.88 5.76 16.99
C GLU A 268 3.19 6.85 17.82
N ARG A 269 1.86 7.05 17.64
CA ARG A 269 1.06 8.00 18.45
C ARG A 269 1.09 7.68 19.93
N ILE A 270 0.95 6.40 20.30
CA ILE A 270 0.96 5.98 21.71
C ILE A 270 2.35 6.20 22.32
N VAL A 271 3.41 5.77 21.63
CA VAL A 271 4.78 5.98 22.09
C VAL A 271 5.08 7.47 22.25
N ARG A 272 4.75 8.29 21.25
CA ARG A 272 4.91 9.74 21.33
C ARG A 272 4.24 10.30 22.58
N ALA A 273 2.97 9.95 22.81
CA ALA A 273 2.24 10.49 23.93
C ALA A 273 2.79 10.02 25.29
N ILE A 274 3.27 8.77 25.40
CA ILE A 274 3.97 8.28 26.61
C ILE A 274 5.24 9.11 26.84
N PHE A 275 6.04 9.38 25.80
CA PHE A 275 7.22 10.25 25.93
C PHE A 275 6.84 11.66 26.38
N GLU A 276 5.83 12.28 25.74
CA GLU A 276 5.40 13.63 26.11
C GLU A 276 4.88 13.71 27.55
N ALA A 277 4.13 12.70 27.99
CA ALA A 277 3.63 12.60 29.36
C ALA A 277 4.76 12.35 30.38
N THR A 278 5.76 11.54 30.01
CA THR A 278 6.88 11.19 30.90
C THR A 278 7.83 12.36 31.11
N PHE A 279 8.17 13.08 30.03
CA PHE A 279 9.20 14.13 30.09
C PHE A 279 8.63 15.56 30.18
N GLY A 280 7.30 15.72 30.12
CA GLY A 280 6.67 17.05 30.13
C GLY A 280 7.08 17.92 28.93
N ALA A 281 7.47 17.31 27.81
CA ALA A 281 8.09 17.95 26.66
C ALA A 281 7.45 17.48 25.35
N LYS A 282 7.53 18.30 24.29
CA LYS A 282 7.05 17.92 22.96
C LYS A 282 8.08 17.10 22.21
N PHE A 283 7.62 16.04 21.54
CA PHE A 283 8.43 15.20 20.66
C PHE A 283 7.84 15.23 19.26
N PRO A 284 8.01 16.30 18.46
CA PRO A 284 7.52 16.34 17.09
C PRO A 284 8.25 15.33 16.19
N LYS A 285 7.52 14.77 15.21
CA LYS A 285 8.11 14.06 14.09
C LYS A 285 9.00 15.03 13.30
N SER A 286 10.27 14.68 13.15
CA SER A 286 11.31 15.63 12.75
C SER A 286 12.16 15.09 11.62
N ARG A 287 12.55 15.96 10.66
CA ARG A 287 13.53 15.65 9.59
C ARG A 287 14.74 16.57 9.67
N PRO A 288 15.57 16.43 10.72
CA PRO A 288 16.63 17.38 10.97
C PRO A 288 17.59 17.51 9.80
N THR A 289 18.07 18.72 9.52
CA THR A 289 18.97 19.00 8.39
C THR A 289 20.31 18.28 8.48
N TRP A 290 20.67 17.84 9.69
CA TRP A 290 21.87 17.07 10.00
C TRP A 290 21.72 15.56 9.81
N LEU A 291 20.49 15.03 9.75
CA LEU A 291 20.23 13.60 9.59
C LEU A 291 20.00 13.29 8.11
N ARG A 292 21.05 12.89 7.38
CA ARG A 292 21.00 12.72 5.92
C ARG A 292 21.33 11.30 5.47
N SER A 293 20.58 10.82 4.48
CA SER A 293 20.86 9.61 3.72
C SER A 293 22.07 9.78 2.78
N PRO A 294 22.66 8.68 2.27
CA PRO A 294 23.71 8.73 1.24
C PRO A 294 23.26 9.44 -0.05
N LYS A 295 21.95 9.48 -0.30
CA LYS A 295 21.32 10.18 -1.45
C LYS A 295 20.99 11.65 -1.13
N ALA A 296 21.58 12.22 -0.07
CA ALA A 296 21.40 13.60 0.39
C ALA A 296 19.96 14.01 0.75
N ARG A 297 19.07 13.06 1.00
CA ARG A 297 17.72 13.31 1.55
C ARG A 297 17.76 13.30 3.07
N ASN A 298 17.03 14.20 3.73
CA ASN A 298 16.89 14.16 5.18
C ASN A 298 16.08 12.92 5.59
N LEU A 299 16.60 12.14 6.55
CA LEU A 299 15.85 11.07 7.19
C LEU A 299 14.96 11.65 8.28
N GLU A 300 13.98 10.86 8.71
CA GLU A 300 12.97 11.23 9.68
C GLU A 300 13.21 10.49 10.99
N LEU A 301 13.06 11.20 12.12
CA LEU A 301 12.92 10.63 13.45
C LEU A 301 11.43 10.60 13.81
N ASP A 302 10.96 9.50 14.38
CA ASP A 302 9.56 9.39 14.77
C ASP A 302 9.21 10.45 15.80
N GLY A 303 10.04 10.70 16.82
CA GLY A 303 9.92 11.89 17.66
C GLY A 303 11.26 12.38 18.18
N TYR A 304 11.45 13.69 18.23
CA TYR A 304 12.70 14.31 18.68
C TYR A 304 12.46 15.57 19.50
N SER A 305 13.00 15.60 20.71
CA SER A 305 13.06 16.78 21.55
C SER A 305 14.49 17.35 21.55
N GLU A 306 14.67 18.49 20.91
CA GLU A 306 15.97 19.17 20.81
C GLU A 306 16.47 19.66 22.18
N HIS A 307 15.59 20.15 23.05
CA HIS A 307 15.99 20.65 24.36
C HIS A 307 16.40 19.53 25.32
N LEU A 308 15.81 18.33 25.18
CA LEU A 308 16.19 17.16 25.99
C LEU A 308 17.33 16.35 25.38
N GLN A 309 17.74 16.64 24.14
CA GLN A 309 18.65 15.79 23.36
C GLN A 309 18.19 14.32 23.36
N LEU A 310 16.88 14.09 23.25
CA LEU A 310 16.24 12.78 23.33
C LEU A 310 15.37 12.57 22.09
N ALA A 311 15.48 11.40 21.49
CA ALA A 311 14.71 10.98 20.31
C ALA A 311 14.17 9.56 20.50
N PHE A 312 13.13 9.20 19.74
CA PHE A 312 12.66 7.83 19.64
C PHE A 312 12.31 7.41 18.21
N GLU A 313 12.33 6.09 17.99
CA GLU A 313 11.89 5.39 16.77
C GLU A 313 10.95 4.25 17.16
N TYR A 314 9.82 4.11 16.45
CA TYR A 314 8.89 3.00 16.65
C TYR A 314 9.01 1.99 15.50
N GLN A 315 9.59 0.84 15.79
CA GLN A 315 9.97 -0.15 14.77
C GLN A 315 8.82 -1.11 14.47
N GLY A 316 8.14 -0.93 13.34
CA GLY A 316 6.95 -1.70 12.94
C GLY A 316 7.10 -3.24 12.93
N PRO A 317 6.01 -4.03 12.92
CA PRO A 317 6.06 -5.49 13.08
C PRO A 317 6.82 -6.27 12.00
N HIS A 318 7.11 -5.66 10.85
CA HIS A 318 7.82 -6.27 9.71
C HIS A 318 9.23 -5.70 9.50
N HIS A 319 9.77 -5.03 10.52
CA HIS A 319 10.99 -4.24 10.42
C HIS A 319 12.27 -5.05 10.17
N ASP A 320 12.34 -6.29 10.65
CA ASP A 320 13.60 -7.07 10.68
C ASP A 320 14.01 -7.76 9.37
N GLN A 321 13.18 -7.68 8.33
CA GLN A 321 13.36 -8.48 7.10
C GLN A 321 14.15 -7.77 5.98
N ASP A 322 14.38 -6.46 6.08
CA ASP A 322 15.00 -5.67 5.01
C ASP A 322 16.38 -5.10 5.39
N ALA A 323 17.42 -5.49 4.65
CA ALA A 323 18.78 -5.01 4.86
C ALA A 323 18.92 -3.49 4.65
N ASN A 324 18.10 -2.89 3.77
CA ASN A 324 18.10 -1.44 3.60
C ASN A 324 17.54 -0.73 4.83
N VAL A 325 16.51 -1.30 5.47
CA VAL A 325 15.92 -0.72 6.69
C VAL A 325 16.97 -0.68 7.79
N LYS A 326 17.62 -1.82 8.06
CA LYS A 326 18.71 -1.92 9.04
C LYS A 326 19.85 -0.94 8.78
N PHE A 327 20.21 -0.73 7.51
CA PHE A 327 21.23 0.25 7.12
C PHE A 327 20.82 1.68 7.50
N TYR A 328 19.56 2.07 7.25
CA TYR A 328 19.08 3.41 7.62
C TYR A 328 18.93 3.59 9.13
N ASP A 329 18.56 2.55 9.88
CA ASP A 329 18.52 2.61 11.34
C ASP A 329 19.91 2.84 11.93
N GLN A 330 20.92 2.15 11.39
CA GLN A 330 22.29 2.35 11.84
C GLN A 330 22.76 3.78 11.57
N LEU A 331 22.44 4.35 10.40
CA LEU A 331 22.73 5.77 10.12
C LEU A 331 22.06 6.72 11.12
N LYS A 332 20.83 6.42 11.55
CA LYS A 332 20.13 7.22 12.58
C LYS A 332 20.84 7.12 13.93
N ARG A 333 21.20 5.90 14.36
CA ARG A 333 21.95 5.66 15.61
C ARG A 333 23.27 6.42 15.61
N ASP A 334 24.05 6.28 14.55
CA ASP A 334 25.37 6.92 14.43
C ASP A 334 25.23 8.44 14.43
N ALA A 335 24.27 8.98 13.68
CA ALA A 335 24.05 10.43 13.59
C ALA A 335 23.59 11.06 14.92
N CYS A 336 22.76 10.34 15.69
CA CYS A 336 22.32 10.76 17.02
C CYS A 336 23.47 10.67 18.04
N SER A 337 24.17 9.53 18.07
CA SER A 337 25.31 9.29 18.95
C SER A 337 26.40 10.36 18.79
N LEU A 338 26.77 10.69 17.55
CA LEU A 338 27.74 11.76 17.23
C LEU A 338 27.36 13.15 17.76
N ARG A 339 26.09 13.36 18.11
CA ARG A 339 25.56 14.65 18.60
C ARG A 339 25.22 14.62 20.08
N GLY A 340 25.44 13.50 20.76
CA GLY A 340 24.99 13.31 22.14
C GLY A 340 23.47 13.22 22.26
N ILE A 341 22.76 12.92 21.17
CA ILE A 341 21.31 12.69 21.19
C ILE A 341 21.09 11.22 21.57
N ARG A 342 20.37 10.99 22.67
CA ARG A 342 19.95 9.65 23.07
C ARG A 342 18.79 9.21 22.18
N LEU A 343 19.00 8.14 21.40
CA LEU A 343 17.98 7.55 20.54
C LEU A 343 17.42 6.29 21.20
N VAL A 344 16.12 6.29 21.52
CA VAL A 344 15.41 5.15 22.11
C VAL A 344 14.60 4.45 21.03
N GLU A 345 14.95 3.20 20.71
CA GLU A 345 14.19 2.42 19.74
C GLU A 345 13.16 1.54 20.47
N VAL A 346 11.89 1.72 20.15
CA VAL A 346 10.77 0.98 20.72
C VAL A 346 10.27 -0.02 19.69
N LEU A 347 10.41 -1.31 20.01
CA LEU A 347 9.94 -2.39 19.15
C LEU A 347 8.41 -2.41 19.09
N ALA A 348 7.85 -2.66 17.90
CA ALA A 348 6.41 -2.73 17.74
C ALA A 348 5.81 -3.91 18.51
N VAL A 349 4.63 -3.64 19.04
CA VAL A 349 3.74 -4.65 19.58
C VAL A 349 2.71 -5.03 18.52
N LYS A 350 2.44 -6.35 18.40
CA LYS A 350 1.49 -6.89 17.40
C LYS A 350 0.08 -6.28 17.53
N ARG A 351 -0.28 -5.83 18.74
CA ARG A 351 -1.51 -5.11 19.05
C ARG A 351 -1.20 -3.96 20.01
N PRO A 352 -1.12 -2.72 19.51
CA PRO A 352 -0.76 -1.56 20.33
C PRO A 352 -1.85 -1.15 21.34
N PHE A 353 -2.92 -1.94 21.45
CA PHE A 353 -3.99 -1.74 22.42
C PHE A 353 -4.15 -2.99 23.28
N PRO A 354 -4.49 -2.83 24.57
CA PRO A 354 -4.66 -1.54 25.26
C PRO A 354 -3.28 -0.86 25.50
N THR A 355 -3.27 0.43 25.87
CA THR A 355 -2.04 1.25 25.91
C THR A 355 -0.94 0.69 26.81
N GLU A 356 -1.32 -0.11 27.80
CA GLU A 356 -0.46 -0.83 28.74
C GLU A 356 0.52 -1.78 28.03
N ASN A 357 0.11 -2.38 26.92
CA ASN A 357 1.00 -3.23 26.11
C ASN A 357 2.19 -2.43 25.55
N VAL A 358 1.91 -1.21 25.09
CA VAL A 358 2.95 -0.31 24.56
C VAL A 358 3.78 0.25 25.70
N LEU A 359 3.17 0.55 26.85
CA LEU A 359 3.88 1.02 28.03
C LEU A 359 5.00 0.05 28.44
N GLU A 360 4.71 -1.24 28.45
CA GLU A 360 5.71 -2.27 28.78
C GLU A 360 6.84 -2.32 27.74
N ALA A 361 6.53 -2.17 26.44
CA ALA A 361 7.55 -2.07 25.41
C ALA A 361 8.43 -0.81 25.57
N VAL A 362 7.83 0.33 25.91
CA VAL A 362 8.56 1.58 26.19
C VAL A 362 9.42 1.44 27.45
N ARG A 363 8.90 0.81 28.51
CA ARG A 363 9.66 0.54 29.75
C ARG A 363 10.91 -0.27 29.47
N ARG A 364 10.80 -1.34 28.66
CA ARG A 364 11.97 -2.15 28.25
C ARG A 364 12.96 -1.34 27.45
N ALA A 365 12.49 -0.52 26.51
CA ALA A 365 13.35 0.36 25.74
C ALA A 365 14.06 1.40 26.62
N PHE A 366 13.38 1.99 27.61
CA PHE A 366 13.98 2.93 28.55
C PHE A 366 15.16 2.31 29.30
N LEU A 367 14.95 1.10 29.85
CA LEU A 367 16.00 0.34 30.53
C LEU A 367 17.17 0.03 29.59
N GLN A 368 16.88 -0.44 28.37
CA GLN A 368 17.90 -0.79 27.37
C GLN A 368 18.75 0.41 26.96
N TYR A 369 18.15 1.60 26.81
CA TYR A 369 18.81 2.80 26.32
C TYR A 369 19.19 3.79 27.46
N GLY A 370 19.18 3.34 28.72
CA GLY A 370 19.68 4.10 29.88
C GLY A 370 18.84 5.33 30.26
N VAL A 371 17.53 5.28 30.02
CA VAL A 371 16.55 6.26 30.51
C VAL A 371 16.01 5.79 31.85
N ASN A 372 16.21 6.59 32.90
CA ASN A 372 15.89 6.21 34.29
C ASN A 372 14.44 6.53 34.68
N ASP A 373 13.76 7.39 33.92
CA ASP A 373 12.39 7.78 34.18
C ASP A 373 11.42 6.59 34.04
N ALA A 374 10.38 6.55 34.87
CA ALA A 374 9.31 5.58 34.70
C ALA A 374 8.34 6.09 33.62
N PRO A 375 8.04 5.31 32.57
CA PRO A 375 7.13 5.77 31.52
C PRO A 375 5.71 5.98 32.08
N ILE A 376 5.08 7.08 31.68
CA ILE A 376 3.75 7.51 32.14
C ILE A 376 2.71 7.26 31.04
N ILE A 377 1.59 6.62 31.39
CA ILE A 377 0.43 6.53 30.50
C ILE A 377 -0.25 7.90 30.45
N PRO A 378 -0.49 8.47 29.26
CA PRO A 378 -1.23 9.73 29.12
C PRO A 378 -2.62 9.63 29.76
N THR A 379 -3.01 10.66 30.52
CA THR A 379 -4.34 10.75 31.14
C THR A 379 -5.43 11.12 30.14
N VAL A 380 -5.04 11.69 29.00
CA VAL A 380 -5.93 12.09 27.90
C VAL A 380 -6.27 10.91 27.00
N GLU A 381 -7.53 10.84 26.52
CA GLU A 381 -7.94 9.84 25.54
C GLU A 381 -7.26 10.12 24.19
N LEU A 382 -6.21 9.32 23.89
CA LEU A 382 -5.34 9.48 22.73
C LEU A 382 -6.06 9.39 21.38
N PHE A 383 -7.23 8.74 21.37
CA PHE A 383 -8.01 8.45 20.19
C PHE A 383 -9.45 8.95 20.34
N ALA A 384 -9.60 10.14 20.93
CA ALA A 384 -10.90 10.76 21.17
C ALA A 384 -11.76 10.84 19.91
N ARG A 385 -11.16 11.08 18.73
CA ARG A 385 -11.88 11.11 17.46
C ARG A 385 -12.38 9.74 17.03
N GLU A 386 -11.54 8.71 17.12
CA GLU A 386 -11.93 7.35 16.81
C GLU A 386 -13.05 6.90 17.75
N LEU A 387 -12.94 7.21 19.05
CA LEU A 387 -13.99 6.95 20.02
C LEU A 387 -15.29 7.69 19.66
N GLN A 388 -15.23 8.99 19.34
CA GLN A 388 -16.38 9.77 18.90
C GLN A 388 -17.01 9.23 17.62
N ALA A 389 -16.20 8.70 16.69
CA ALA A 389 -16.71 8.05 15.48
C ALA A 389 -17.48 6.77 15.83
N LEU A 390 -17.00 5.96 16.78
CA LEU A 390 -17.74 4.80 17.28
C LEU A 390 -19.02 5.22 18.02
N GLN A 391 -18.99 6.29 18.79
CA GLN A 391 -20.16 6.84 19.47
C GLN A 391 -21.21 7.38 18.48
N ARG A 392 -20.80 8.03 17.39
CA ARG A 392 -21.71 8.42 16.29
C ARG A 392 -22.31 7.19 15.63
N LEU A 393 -21.49 6.22 15.27
CA LEU A 393 -21.94 4.96 14.66
C LEU A 393 -22.96 4.23 15.54
N ALA A 394 -22.75 4.21 16.86
CA ALA A 394 -23.69 3.63 17.79
C ALA A 394 -25.04 4.37 17.78
N ARG A 395 -25.02 5.71 17.77
CA ARG A 395 -26.22 6.55 17.72
C ARG A 395 -26.99 6.40 16.41
N GLU A 396 -26.28 6.37 15.27
CA GLU A 396 -26.86 6.15 13.94
C GLU A 396 -27.59 4.79 13.86
N ARG A 397 -27.13 3.79 14.61
CA ARG A 397 -27.80 2.48 14.73
C ARG A 397 -28.80 2.39 15.89
N GLY A 398 -29.24 3.54 16.41
CA GLY A 398 -30.25 3.63 17.46
C GLY A 398 -29.78 3.05 18.80
N GLY A 399 -28.50 3.15 19.12
CA GLY A 399 -27.89 2.69 20.36
C GLY A 399 -26.86 3.65 20.94
N ARG A 400 -26.00 3.14 21.82
CA ARG A 400 -24.95 3.90 22.52
C ARG A 400 -23.68 3.05 22.63
N LEU A 401 -22.53 3.70 22.60
CA LEU A 401 -21.26 3.09 22.97
C LEU A 401 -21.04 3.35 24.46
N LEU A 402 -20.88 2.29 25.26
CA LEU A 402 -20.64 2.39 26.70
C LEU A 402 -19.14 2.45 27.04
N SER A 403 -18.27 1.92 26.18
CA SER A 403 -16.83 2.08 26.35
C SER A 403 -16.44 3.56 26.37
N THR A 404 -15.65 3.94 27.37
CA THR A 404 -15.16 5.31 27.59
C THR A 404 -13.78 5.56 26.98
N LYS A 405 -13.10 4.51 26.52
CA LYS A 405 -11.78 4.56 25.87
C LYS A 405 -11.80 3.82 24.54
N TYR A 406 -10.94 4.22 23.61
CA TYR A 406 -10.77 3.51 22.34
C TYR A 406 -9.82 2.31 22.51
N ALA A 407 -10.34 1.10 22.27
CA ALA A 407 -9.60 -0.15 22.47
C ALA A 407 -8.98 -0.72 21.17
N GLY A 408 -8.93 0.07 20.09
CA GLY A 408 -8.36 -0.41 18.84
C GLY A 408 -9.24 -1.46 18.15
N SER A 409 -8.67 -2.66 17.98
CA SER A 409 -9.37 -3.84 17.45
C SER A 409 -10.02 -4.69 18.54
N GLU A 410 -9.72 -4.41 19.80
CA GLU A 410 -10.30 -5.14 20.93
C GLU A 410 -11.80 -4.77 21.08
N PRO A 411 -12.60 -5.65 21.73
CA PRO A 411 -14.01 -5.41 21.92
C PRO A 411 -14.30 -4.10 22.67
N HIS A 412 -15.28 -3.36 22.18
CA HIS A 412 -15.89 -2.25 22.91
C HIS A 412 -17.26 -2.71 23.42
N ILE A 413 -17.77 -2.07 24.46
CA ILE A 413 -19.10 -2.35 25.02
C ILE A 413 -20.12 -1.46 24.32
N TRP A 414 -21.07 -2.09 23.64
CA TRP A 414 -22.14 -1.45 22.89
C TRP A 414 -23.48 -1.72 23.56
N SER A 415 -24.44 -0.83 23.38
CA SER A 415 -25.82 -0.99 23.84
C SER A 415 -26.77 -0.52 22.74
N CYS A 416 -27.91 -1.17 22.60
CA CYS A 416 -28.96 -0.75 21.66
C CYS A 416 -30.05 0.03 22.40
N GLY A 417 -30.89 0.74 21.66
CA GLY A 417 -31.96 1.57 22.25
C GLY A 417 -33.10 0.79 22.89
N LYS A 418 -33.09 -0.54 22.89
CA LYS A 418 -34.12 -1.36 23.57
C LYS A 418 -33.70 -1.57 25.03
N PRO A 419 -34.47 -1.09 26.03
CA PRO A 419 -34.07 -1.08 27.43
C PRO A 419 -33.94 -2.47 28.07
N HIS A 420 -34.53 -3.50 27.45
CA HIS A 420 -34.46 -4.89 27.89
C HIS A 420 -33.36 -5.71 27.18
N HIS A 421 -32.50 -5.05 26.39
CA HIS A 421 -31.35 -5.70 25.76
C HIS A 421 -30.09 -5.31 26.50
N ASP A 422 -29.36 -6.33 26.97
CA ASP A 422 -28.11 -6.12 27.68
C ASP A 422 -27.04 -5.53 26.76
N PRO A 423 -26.15 -4.68 27.27
CA PRO A 423 -24.96 -4.28 26.56
C PRO A 423 -24.10 -5.49 26.20
N TRP A 424 -23.43 -5.45 25.05
CA TRP A 424 -22.60 -6.57 24.57
C TRP A 424 -21.20 -6.09 24.15
N PRO A 425 -20.16 -6.93 24.33
CA PRO A 425 -18.85 -6.70 23.76
C PRO A 425 -18.87 -7.01 22.26
N ALA A 426 -18.34 -6.11 21.43
CA ALA A 426 -18.09 -6.37 20.01
C ALA A 426 -16.93 -5.53 19.49
N GLU A 427 -16.16 -6.07 18.56
CA GLU A 427 -15.10 -5.35 17.89
C GLU A 427 -15.69 -4.28 16.96
N ALA A 428 -15.08 -3.09 16.95
CA ALA A 428 -15.56 -1.96 16.17
C ALA A 428 -15.68 -2.24 14.66
N TRP A 429 -14.84 -3.14 14.11
CA TRP A 429 -14.90 -3.49 12.69
C TRP A 429 -16.15 -4.29 12.33
N ARG A 430 -16.63 -5.17 13.22
CA ARG A 430 -17.87 -5.94 13.03
C ARG A 430 -19.06 -5.00 12.93
N ILE A 431 -19.13 -4.06 13.86
CA ILE A 431 -20.16 -3.02 13.87
C ILE A 431 -20.10 -2.17 12.60
N ARG A 432 -18.91 -1.77 12.13
CA ARG A 432 -18.78 -1.04 10.85
C ARG A 432 -19.31 -1.87 9.67
N ASN A 433 -19.05 -3.18 9.66
CA ASN A 433 -19.46 -4.10 8.60
C ASN A 433 -20.93 -4.52 8.65
N GLY A 434 -21.71 -4.03 9.61
CA GLY A 434 -23.16 -4.22 9.66
C GLY A 434 -23.66 -5.08 10.82
N ASP A 435 -22.77 -5.72 11.58
CA ASP A 435 -23.18 -6.43 12.79
C ASP A 435 -23.79 -5.45 13.80
N TRP A 436 -24.85 -5.88 14.48
CA TRP A 436 -25.50 -5.08 15.52
C TRP A 436 -26.09 -5.98 16.61
N CYS A 437 -26.92 -5.41 17.49
CA CYS A 437 -27.56 -6.12 18.59
C CYS A 437 -28.22 -7.42 18.11
N SER A 438 -27.69 -8.56 18.57
CA SER A 438 -28.18 -9.90 18.21
C SER A 438 -29.63 -10.14 18.63
N ALA A 439 -30.06 -9.52 19.74
CA ALA A 439 -31.44 -9.57 20.21
C ALA A 439 -32.39 -8.77 19.29
N CYS A 440 -31.95 -7.66 18.70
CA CYS A 440 -32.70 -6.94 17.66
C CYS A 440 -32.67 -7.67 16.30
N ALA A 441 -31.57 -8.32 15.96
CA ALA A 441 -31.35 -9.00 14.68
C ALA A 441 -31.97 -10.42 14.61
N GLY A 442 -32.70 -10.85 15.63
CA GLY A 442 -33.41 -12.14 15.61
C GLY A 442 -32.54 -13.37 15.90
N ASN A 443 -31.41 -13.21 16.59
CA ASN A 443 -30.55 -14.32 17.03
C ASN A 443 -30.54 -14.45 18.55
N ARG A 444 -31.72 -14.41 19.17
CA ARG A 444 -31.88 -14.84 20.56
C ARG A 444 -31.94 -16.37 20.58
N PRO A 445 -31.29 -17.07 21.54
CA PRO A 445 -31.59 -18.46 21.79
C PRO A 445 -33.11 -18.61 21.99
N LEU A 446 -33.78 -19.44 21.18
CA LEU A 446 -35.24 -19.63 21.31
C LEU A 446 -35.58 -20.19 22.69
N GLY A 447 -34.69 -21.02 23.26
CA GLY A 447 -34.98 -21.87 24.39
C GLY A 447 -35.84 -23.06 23.98
N THR A 448 -35.79 -24.14 24.76
CA THR A 448 -36.55 -25.38 24.46
C THR A 448 -38.07 -25.16 24.44
N GLU A 449 -38.62 -24.31 25.32
CA GLU A 449 -40.06 -24.04 25.38
C GLU A 449 -40.59 -23.35 24.12
N LYS A 450 -39.93 -22.28 23.66
CA LYS A 450 -40.38 -21.60 22.43
C LYS A 450 -40.11 -22.45 21.20
N LEU A 451 -39.07 -23.30 21.23
CA LEU A 451 -38.76 -24.22 20.13
C LEU A 451 -39.83 -25.32 20.01
N ARG A 452 -40.34 -25.82 21.14
CA ARG A 452 -41.51 -26.71 21.22
C ARG A 452 -42.77 -26.05 20.66
N ALA A 453 -43.07 -24.83 21.10
CA ALA A 453 -44.23 -24.08 20.62
C ALA A 453 -44.16 -23.83 19.11
N TRP A 454 -42.99 -23.44 18.59
CA TRP A 454 -42.76 -23.22 17.17
C TRP A 454 -42.92 -24.51 16.35
N GLY A 455 -42.37 -25.64 16.82
CA GLY A 455 -42.55 -26.94 16.16
C GLY A 455 -44.03 -27.31 16.03
N ARG A 456 -44.80 -27.16 17.12
CA ARG A 456 -46.23 -27.52 17.14
C ARG A 456 -47.05 -26.70 16.15
N GLN A 457 -46.75 -25.42 15.99
CA GLN A 457 -47.37 -24.56 14.96
C GLN A 457 -47.15 -25.06 13.53
N HIS A 458 -46.14 -25.89 13.31
CA HIS A 458 -45.79 -26.47 12.01
C HIS A 458 -45.96 -27.99 11.95
N GLY A 459 -46.78 -28.57 12.85
CA GLY A 459 -47.11 -29.99 12.85
C GLY A 459 -46.00 -30.92 13.33
N LEU A 460 -45.08 -30.41 14.16
CA LEU A 460 -43.95 -31.16 14.71
C LEU A 460 -43.92 -31.09 16.25
N GLU A 461 -43.57 -32.17 16.92
CA GLU A 461 -43.31 -32.21 18.36
C GLU A 461 -41.82 -32.43 18.62
N LEU A 462 -41.20 -31.56 19.43
CA LEU A 462 -39.78 -31.69 19.76
C LEU A 462 -39.56 -32.85 20.75
N LEU A 463 -38.68 -33.79 20.41
CA LEU A 463 -38.35 -34.94 21.25
C LEU A 463 -37.18 -34.65 22.20
N ASP A 464 -36.20 -33.85 21.76
CA ASP A 464 -35.01 -33.56 22.56
C ASP A 464 -35.31 -32.63 23.75
N THR A 465 -34.67 -32.91 24.89
CA THR A 465 -34.81 -32.16 26.15
C THR A 465 -33.77 -31.06 26.29
N ASP A 466 -32.59 -31.23 25.72
CA ASP A 466 -31.47 -30.30 25.83
C ASP A 466 -31.45 -29.27 24.69
N TYR A 467 -31.10 -28.02 25.00
CA TYR A 467 -31.04 -26.94 24.03
C TYR A 467 -29.61 -26.74 23.51
N CYS A 468 -29.37 -27.03 22.23
CA CYS A 468 -28.06 -26.88 21.57
C CYS A 468 -27.97 -25.66 20.62
N GLY A 469 -28.90 -24.70 20.73
CA GLY A 469 -28.97 -23.51 19.86
C GLY A 469 -29.90 -23.69 18.65
N THR A 470 -30.28 -22.61 17.98
CA THR A 470 -31.22 -22.65 16.83
C THR A 470 -30.63 -23.26 15.55
N ALA A 471 -29.30 -23.31 15.45
CA ALA A 471 -28.56 -23.94 14.35
C ALA A 471 -28.28 -25.43 14.58
N GLY A 472 -28.54 -25.95 15.79
CA GLY A 472 -28.36 -27.37 16.11
C GLY A 472 -29.46 -28.26 15.49
N PRO A 473 -29.14 -29.50 15.10
CA PRO A 473 -30.15 -30.46 14.68
C PRO A 473 -30.91 -31.00 15.91
N TYR A 474 -32.23 -31.10 15.79
CA TYR A 474 -33.09 -31.66 16.83
C TYR A 474 -33.92 -32.80 16.25
N ARG A 475 -34.30 -33.75 17.11
CA ARG A 475 -35.29 -34.79 16.82
C ARG A 475 -36.71 -34.25 17.01
N TRP A 476 -37.54 -34.46 16.00
CA TRP A 476 -38.93 -34.03 15.94
C TRP A 476 -39.83 -35.20 15.57
N ARG A 477 -41.02 -35.29 16.16
CA ARG A 477 -42.09 -36.19 15.75
C ARG A 477 -43.12 -35.47 14.92
N CYS A 478 -43.42 -35.97 13.73
CA CYS A 478 -44.47 -35.43 12.88
C CYS A 478 -45.84 -35.77 13.46
N LEU A 479 -46.65 -34.74 13.70
CA LEU A 479 -47.99 -34.91 14.27
C LEU A 479 -49.01 -35.45 13.25
N ALA A 480 -48.73 -35.33 11.95
CA ALA A 480 -49.63 -35.79 10.89
C ALA A 480 -49.51 -37.30 10.62
N ALA A 481 -48.29 -37.85 10.61
CA ALA A 481 -48.01 -39.23 10.20
C ALA A 481 -47.15 -40.01 11.21
N GLY A 482 -46.76 -39.41 12.34
CA GLY A 482 -45.98 -40.07 13.39
C GLY A 482 -44.49 -40.24 13.10
N HIS A 483 -43.97 -39.69 12.00
CA HIS A 483 -42.55 -39.84 11.61
C HIS A 483 -41.59 -39.12 12.55
N ASP A 484 -40.52 -39.80 12.97
CA ASP A 484 -39.42 -39.19 13.72
C ASP A 484 -38.32 -38.72 12.76
N ILE A 485 -38.06 -37.41 12.73
CA ILE A 485 -37.10 -36.76 11.83
C ILE A 485 -36.06 -35.96 12.61
N CYS A 486 -34.83 -35.85 12.09
CA CYS A 486 -33.77 -35.04 12.70
C CYS A 486 -33.39 -33.86 11.80
N ARG A 487 -33.71 -32.63 12.20
CA ARG A 487 -33.49 -31.41 11.39
C ARG A 487 -33.26 -30.18 12.26
N THR A 488 -32.57 -29.19 11.69
CA THR A 488 -32.45 -27.85 12.31
C THR A 488 -33.73 -27.02 12.07
N LYS A 489 -34.00 -26.04 12.94
CA LYS A 489 -35.10 -25.07 12.74
C LYS A 489 -34.98 -24.36 11.39
N GLY A 490 -33.77 -23.94 11.01
CA GLY A 490 -33.51 -23.27 9.75
C GLY A 490 -33.80 -24.13 8.51
N ASN A 491 -33.52 -25.44 8.56
CA ASN A 491 -33.85 -26.33 7.43
C ASN A 491 -35.36 -26.50 7.25
N ILE A 492 -36.11 -26.57 8.35
CA ILE A 492 -37.57 -26.66 8.32
C ILE A 492 -38.14 -25.33 7.79
N GLU A 493 -37.70 -24.18 8.30
CA GLU A 493 -38.12 -22.85 7.80
C GLU A 493 -37.84 -22.68 6.30
N GLN A 494 -36.70 -23.16 5.81
CA GLN A 494 -36.38 -23.14 4.39
C GLN A 494 -37.32 -24.03 3.56
N SER A 495 -37.75 -25.17 4.10
CA SER A 495 -38.71 -26.07 3.44
C SER A 495 -40.08 -25.39 3.34
N LEU A 496 -40.53 -24.80 4.45
CA LEU A 496 -41.79 -24.05 4.52
C LEU A 496 -41.81 -22.85 3.56
N ARG A 497 -40.72 -22.09 3.46
CA ARG A 497 -40.59 -20.98 2.48
C ARG A 497 -40.69 -21.45 1.03
N LYS A 498 -40.25 -22.68 0.74
CA LYS A 498 -40.36 -23.32 -0.58
C LYS A 498 -41.69 -24.06 -0.77
N GLN A 499 -42.65 -23.88 0.14
CA GLN A 499 -43.95 -24.56 0.15
C GLN A 499 -43.83 -26.09 0.20
N LEU A 500 -42.79 -26.60 0.85
CA LEU A 500 -42.58 -28.03 1.09
C LEU A 500 -42.99 -28.40 2.53
N PRO A 501 -43.44 -29.65 2.78
CA PRO A 501 -43.79 -30.10 4.12
C PRO A 501 -42.63 -29.92 5.13
N ALA A 502 -42.97 -29.60 6.38
CA ALA A 502 -41.97 -29.51 7.46
C ALA A 502 -41.24 -30.85 7.69
N CYS A 503 -41.99 -31.95 7.53
CA CYS A 503 -41.49 -33.31 7.59
C CYS A 503 -41.03 -33.79 6.20
N THR A 504 -39.75 -34.16 6.09
CA THR A 504 -39.17 -34.68 4.84
C THR A 504 -39.73 -36.04 4.44
N GLU A 505 -40.12 -36.86 5.41
CA GLU A 505 -40.77 -38.16 5.16
C GLU A 505 -42.20 -38.00 4.61
N CYS A 506 -42.87 -36.88 4.92
CA CYS A 506 -44.15 -36.55 4.27
C CYS A 506 -43.95 -36.00 2.84
N ALA A 507 -42.76 -35.49 2.51
CA ALA A 507 -42.45 -34.93 1.21
C ALA A 507 -42.14 -36.00 0.13
N VAL A 508 -42.01 -37.27 0.51
CA VAL A 508 -41.69 -38.39 -0.39
C VAL A 508 -42.85 -38.75 -1.33
N HIS A 509 -44.00 -38.08 -1.22
CA HIS A 509 -45.18 -38.34 -2.04
C HIS A 509 -45.50 -37.33 -3.17
N ASP A 510 -44.64 -36.35 -3.50
CA ASP A 510 -45.10 -35.24 -4.39
C ASP A 510 -44.26 -34.96 -5.67
N LEU A 511 -44.80 -35.43 -6.81
CA LEU A 511 -44.78 -35.04 -8.25
C LEU A 511 -43.62 -34.26 -8.91
N ARG A 512 -42.82 -33.45 -8.21
CA ARG A 512 -41.78 -32.61 -8.84
C ARG A 512 -40.52 -33.38 -9.22
N SER A 513 -40.22 -34.49 -8.56
CA SER A 513 -39.08 -35.35 -8.92
C SER A 513 -39.31 -36.11 -10.22
N ASP A 514 -40.56 -36.42 -10.56
CA ASP A 514 -40.88 -37.24 -11.74
C ASP A 514 -40.81 -36.44 -13.03
N ILE A 515 -41.15 -35.16 -13.00
CA ILE A 515 -40.97 -34.25 -14.15
C ILE A 515 -39.48 -34.10 -14.48
N VAL A 516 -38.65 -33.83 -13.47
CA VAL A 516 -37.19 -33.68 -13.67
C VAL A 516 -36.52 -34.99 -14.10
N ARG A 517 -36.99 -36.15 -13.60
CA ARG A 517 -36.51 -37.46 -14.07
C ARG A 517 -36.99 -37.77 -15.48
N ARG A 518 -38.20 -37.36 -15.84
CA ARG A 518 -38.77 -37.55 -17.18
C ARG A 518 -38.03 -36.72 -18.21
N ASP A 519 -37.81 -35.43 -17.96
CA ASP A 519 -37.11 -34.52 -18.87
C ASP A 519 -35.68 -34.99 -19.18
N LYS A 520 -34.93 -35.44 -18.16
CA LYS A 520 -33.58 -35.98 -18.34
C LYS A 520 -33.56 -37.31 -19.10
N ALA A 521 -34.56 -38.16 -18.89
CA ALA A 521 -34.69 -39.41 -19.62
C ALA A 521 -35.14 -39.20 -21.07
N ASP A 522 -35.92 -38.15 -21.35
CA ASP A 522 -36.31 -37.75 -22.71
C ASP A 522 -35.14 -37.09 -23.46
N GLU A 523 -34.32 -36.29 -22.77
CA GLU A 523 -33.06 -35.75 -23.31
C GLU A 523 -32.05 -36.85 -23.65
N PHE A 524 -31.88 -37.83 -22.75
CA PHE A 524 -31.03 -38.99 -23.01
C PHE A 524 -31.54 -39.81 -24.21
N ALA A 525 -32.86 -39.99 -24.34
CA ALA A 525 -33.45 -40.67 -25.49
C ALA A 525 -33.16 -39.91 -26.80
N ARG A 526 -33.36 -38.58 -26.82
CA ARG A 526 -33.04 -37.74 -28.00
C ARG A 526 -31.60 -37.87 -28.46
N ASN A 527 -30.66 -37.85 -27.52
CA ASN A 527 -29.24 -37.90 -27.85
C ASN A 527 -28.80 -39.29 -28.36
N LEU A 528 -29.48 -40.36 -27.94
CA LEU A 528 -29.12 -41.73 -28.31
C LEU A 528 -29.84 -42.22 -29.58
N MET A 529 -30.95 -41.59 -29.98
CA MET A 529 -31.71 -42.02 -31.15
C MET A 529 -30.95 -42.02 -32.48
N PRO A 530 -30.03 -41.08 -32.79
CA PRO A 530 -29.22 -41.17 -34.01
C PRO A 530 -28.46 -42.50 -34.11
N VAL A 531 -27.86 -42.95 -33.01
CA VAL A 531 -27.12 -44.22 -32.94
C VAL A 531 -28.06 -45.42 -33.14
N VAL A 532 -29.26 -45.38 -32.56
CA VAL A 532 -30.26 -46.44 -32.73
C VAL A 532 -30.79 -46.47 -34.17
N ASN A 533 -30.94 -45.32 -34.82
CA ASN A 533 -31.36 -45.24 -36.22
C ASN A 533 -30.29 -45.81 -37.16
N ASP A 534 -29.01 -45.55 -36.89
CA ASP A 534 -27.91 -46.14 -37.66
C ASP A 534 -27.89 -47.68 -37.54
N ILE A 535 -28.15 -48.21 -36.34
CA ILE A 535 -28.27 -49.65 -36.10
C ILE A 535 -29.44 -50.25 -36.90
N ARG A 536 -30.56 -49.55 -36.96
CA ARG A 536 -31.74 -49.97 -37.74
C ARG A 536 -31.49 -49.89 -39.24
N ALA A 537 -30.81 -48.85 -39.71
CA ALA A 537 -30.42 -48.69 -41.11
C ALA A 537 -29.41 -49.77 -41.56
N ALA A 538 -28.58 -50.27 -40.65
CA ALA A 538 -27.69 -51.41 -40.88
C ALA A 538 -28.39 -52.78 -40.89
N GLY A 539 -29.73 -52.82 -40.79
CA GLY A 539 -30.54 -54.04 -40.93
C GLY A 539 -30.99 -54.68 -39.62
N THR A 540 -30.59 -54.15 -38.45
CA THR A 540 -31.02 -54.69 -37.15
C THR A 540 -32.25 -53.95 -36.64
N THR A 541 -33.43 -54.54 -36.87
CA THR A 541 -34.72 -53.92 -36.55
C THR A 541 -35.44 -54.53 -35.34
N SER A 542 -34.99 -55.70 -34.86
CA SER A 542 -35.57 -56.34 -33.67
C SER A 542 -35.07 -55.67 -32.37
N LEU A 543 -35.94 -55.57 -31.36
CA LEU A 543 -35.60 -54.94 -30.08
C LEU A 543 -34.44 -55.66 -29.37
N THR A 544 -34.37 -56.99 -29.49
CA THR A 544 -33.26 -57.81 -28.97
C THR A 544 -31.96 -57.49 -29.70
N GLY A 545 -31.99 -57.43 -31.04
CA GLY A 545 -30.81 -57.12 -31.83
C GLY A 545 -30.27 -55.71 -31.54
N ILE A 546 -31.15 -54.72 -31.33
CA ILE A 546 -30.74 -53.37 -30.95
C ILE A 546 -30.08 -53.35 -29.55
N ALA A 547 -30.63 -54.10 -28.59
CA ALA A 547 -30.03 -54.20 -27.24
C ALA A 547 -28.63 -54.83 -27.28
N ASP A 548 -28.47 -55.92 -28.02
CA ASP A 548 -27.19 -56.62 -28.18
C ASP A 548 -26.15 -55.75 -28.89
N GLU A 549 -26.58 -54.98 -29.90
CA GLU A 549 -25.72 -54.04 -30.63
C GLU A 549 -25.23 -52.89 -29.74
N LEU A 550 -26.12 -52.29 -28.93
CA LEU A 550 -25.76 -51.21 -28.00
C LEU A 550 -24.79 -51.72 -26.91
N ASN A 551 -25.02 -52.92 -26.39
CA ASN A 551 -24.11 -53.56 -25.44
C ASN A 551 -22.75 -53.87 -26.06
N ARG A 552 -22.73 -54.40 -27.30
CA ARG A 552 -21.48 -54.71 -28.01
C ARG A 552 -20.64 -53.46 -28.30
N ARG A 553 -21.31 -52.32 -28.51
CA ARG A 553 -20.67 -51.00 -28.66
C ARG A 553 -20.27 -50.35 -27.31
N ALA A 554 -20.48 -51.05 -26.19
CA ALA A 554 -20.20 -50.58 -24.83
C ALA A 554 -20.89 -49.26 -24.48
N ILE A 555 -22.08 -49.01 -25.05
CA ILE A 555 -22.86 -47.81 -24.75
C ILE A 555 -23.75 -48.12 -23.54
N PRO A 556 -23.53 -47.50 -22.38
CA PRO A 556 -24.33 -47.80 -21.19
C PRO A 556 -25.71 -47.14 -21.26
N THR A 557 -26.68 -47.71 -20.53
CA THR A 557 -27.94 -47.02 -20.21
C THR A 557 -27.68 -45.80 -19.32
N TRP A 558 -28.68 -44.92 -19.16
CA TRP A 558 -28.62 -43.75 -18.27
C TRP A 558 -28.13 -44.08 -16.83
N GLN A 559 -28.40 -45.28 -16.33
CA GLN A 559 -27.99 -45.74 -15.00
C GLN A 559 -26.64 -46.49 -14.99
N GLY A 560 -25.89 -46.48 -16.09
CA GLY A 560 -24.60 -47.19 -16.20
C GLY A 560 -24.72 -48.71 -16.36
N ARG A 561 -25.91 -49.23 -16.70
CA ARG A 561 -26.19 -50.67 -16.84
C ARG A 561 -26.24 -51.11 -18.31
N THR A 562 -26.20 -52.41 -18.54
CA THR A 562 -26.42 -53.04 -19.85
C THR A 562 -27.86 -52.88 -20.36
N TRP A 563 -28.03 -52.93 -21.67
CA TRP A 563 -29.31 -52.86 -22.37
C TRP A 563 -30.02 -54.20 -22.39
N TYR A 564 -31.34 -54.15 -22.21
CA TYR A 564 -32.25 -55.28 -22.34
C TYR A 564 -33.40 -54.88 -23.29
N VAL A 565 -34.14 -55.86 -23.81
CA VAL A 565 -35.29 -55.64 -24.70
C VAL A 565 -36.27 -54.60 -24.14
N SER A 566 -36.53 -54.65 -22.83
CA SER A 566 -37.43 -53.72 -22.13
C SER A 566 -36.89 -52.28 -22.08
N THR A 567 -35.57 -52.08 -21.94
CA THR A 567 -34.97 -50.74 -21.91
C THR A 567 -34.91 -50.12 -23.30
N VAL A 568 -34.69 -50.92 -24.35
CA VAL A 568 -34.79 -50.47 -25.75
C VAL A 568 -36.24 -50.09 -26.10
N LYS A 569 -37.22 -50.89 -25.66
CA LYS A 569 -38.64 -50.58 -25.87
C LYS A 569 -39.03 -49.24 -25.23
N ASN A 570 -38.58 -48.99 -24.00
CA ASN A 570 -38.85 -47.74 -23.28
C ASN A 570 -38.13 -46.54 -23.88
N LEU A 571 -36.93 -46.73 -24.44
CA LEU A 571 -36.20 -45.70 -25.18
C LEU A 571 -36.97 -45.26 -26.44
N LEU A 572 -37.42 -46.23 -27.24
CA LEU A 572 -38.15 -45.96 -28.48
C LEU A 572 -39.53 -45.32 -28.21
N ALA A 573 -40.23 -45.76 -27.14
CA ALA A 573 -41.54 -45.21 -26.78
C ALA A 573 -41.50 -43.73 -26.33
N ARG A 574 -40.33 -43.19 -26.00
CA ARG A 574 -40.14 -41.77 -25.65
C ARG A 574 -39.88 -40.87 -26.86
N HIS A 575 -39.75 -41.46 -28.05
CA HIS A 575 -39.35 -40.76 -29.27
C HIS A 575 -40.27 -41.05 -30.47
N CYS A 576 -41.44 -41.64 -30.22
CA CYS A 576 -42.53 -41.82 -31.18
C CYS A 576 -43.46 -40.60 -31.21
#